data_AF-A0A7W9LU79-F1
#
_entry.id   AF-A0A7W9LU79-F1
#
_cell.length_a   1.000
_cell.length_b   1.000
_cell.length_c   1.000
_cell.angle_alpha   90.00
_cell.angle_beta   90.00
_cell.angle_gamma   90.00
#
_symmetry.space_group_name_H-M   'P 1'
#
loop_
_entity.id
_entity.type
_entity.pdbx_description
1 polymer ?
#
loop_
_entity_poly.entity_id
_entity_poly.type
_entity_poly.pdbx_seq_one_letter_code
_entity_poly.pdbx_strand_id
1 'polypeptide(L)'
;MVLLHVARRFHDEIDRLRDGDVHGWVGERRISAEYESNYLSGTAIAIRPLSYPVGATNGLYPNELVVVRDILAELDGVVVWGGHLAPAKESHFEIGVKPGHPRLKGVARKIAGWVEAPGDEGAGATDAFDPKRRSRARSFARRAA
;
A
#
# COMPACT_ATOMS: atom_id res chain seq x y z
N MET A 1 8.95 -7.79 4.56
CA MET A 1 8.33 -6.59 5.15
C MET A 1 7.65 -5.77 4.05
N VAL A 2 6.50 -6.23 3.55
CA VAL A 2 5.82 -5.60 2.39
C VAL A 2 4.96 -4.41 2.82
N LEU A 3 4.11 -4.58 3.85
CA LEU A 3 3.27 -3.48 4.35
C LEU A 3 4.09 -2.34 4.96
N LEU A 4 5.22 -2.65 5.59
CA LEU A 4 6.18 -1.63 6.04
C LEU A 4 6.73 -0.79 4.87
N HIS A 5 7.00 -1.42 3.73
CA HIS A 5 7.45 -0.71 2.53
C HIS A 5 6.37 0.24 2.01
N VAL A 6 5.10 -0.16 2.03
CA VAL A 6 3.96 0.72 1.72
C VAL A 6 3.95 1.94 2.64
N ALA A 7 4.07 1.74 3.95
CA ALA A 7 4.08 2.83 4.93
C ALA A 7 5.26 3.81 4.72
N ARG A 8 6.45 3.29 4.37
CA ARG A 8 7.62 4.12 4.04
C ARG A 8 7.39 4.96 2.79
N ARG A 9 6.95 4.34 1.68
CA ARG A 9 6.60 5.05 0.44
C ARG A 9 5.55 6.14 0.69
N PHE A 10 4.54 5.86 1.51
CA PHE A 10 3.53 6.86 1.89
C PHE A 10 4.17 8.01 2.68
N HIS A 11 5.01 7.71 3.68
CA HIS A 11 5.69 8.72 4.49
C HIS A 11 6.57 9.66 3.65
N ASP A 12 7.31 9.11 2.69
CA ASP A 12 8.29 9.85 1.91
C ASP A 12 7.66 10.64 0.76
N GLU A 13 6.62 10.11 0.11
CA GLU A 13 6.10 10.66 -1.16
C GLU A 13 4.68 11.25 -1.08
N ILE A 14 3.95 11.03 0.01
CA ILE A 14 2.58 11.58 0.20
C ILE A 14 2.57 12.56 1.37
N ASP A 15 2.70 12.06 2.59
CA ASP A 15 2.72 12.89 3.80
C ASP A 15 3.50 12.19 4.91
N ARG A 16 4.31 12.97 5.62
CA ARG A 16 5.12 12.46 6.74
C ARG A 16 4.19 11.97 7.84
N LEU A 17 4.24 10.66 8.06
CA LEU A 17 3.53 9.97 9.11
C LEU A 17 4.09 10.34 10.49
N ARG A 18 3.17 10.58 11.42
CA ARG A 18 3.42 10.87 12.84
C ARG A 18 3.12 9.63 13.68
N ASP A 19 3.50 9.68 14.94
CA ASP A 19 3.13 8.66 15.91
C ASP A 19 1.59 8.51 15.96
N GLY A 20 1.12 7.27 15.82
CA GLY A 20 -0.31 6.95 15.74
C GLY A 20 -0.92 7.03 14.33
N ASP A 21 -0.20 7.49 13.30
CA ASP A 21 -0.76 7.53 11.94
C ASP A 21 -0.82 6.15 11.27
N VAL A 22 -0.14 5.13 11.79
CA VAL A 22 -0.18 3.76 11.24
C VAL A 22 -0.82 2.81 12.23
N HIS A 23 -1.97 2.28 11.86
CA HIS A 23 -2.68 1.25 12.61
C HIS A 23 -2.46 -0.11 11.93
N GLY A 24 -2.09 -1.13 12.69
CA GLY A 24 -1.88 -2.48 12.20
C GLY A 24 -2.82 -3.46 12.86
N TRP A 25 -2.24 -4.44 13.55
CA TRP A 25 -3.01 -5.43 14.31
C TRP A 25 -3.89 -4.78 15.38
N VAL A 26 -5.14 -5.24 15.46
CA VAL A 26 -6.10 -4.84 16.51
C VAL A 26 -6.59 -6.09 17.22
N GLY A 27 -6.69 -6.04 18.56
CA GLY A 27 -7.17 -7.16 19.36
C GLY A 27 -8.70 -7.22 19.48
N GLU A 28 -9.41 -6.15 19.12
CA GLU A 28 -10.86 -6.05 19.26
C GLU A 28 -11.55 -6.09 17.88
N ARG A 29 -12.56 -6.96 17.74
CA ARG A 29 -13.30 -7.18 16.50
C ARG A 29 -14.40 -6.13 16.32
N ARG A 30 -14.02 -4.88 16.09
CA ARG A 30 -14.96 -3.86 15.56
C ARG A 30 -14.79 -3.76 14.05
N ILE A 31 -15.50 -4.63 13.35
CA ILE A 31 -15.46 -4.75 11.88
C ILE A 31 -16.69 -4.03 11.33
N SER A 32 -16.45 -2.97 10.57
CA SER A 32 -17.45 -2.24 9.79
C SER A 32 -17.47 -2.65 8.31
N ALA A 33 -16.41 -3.32 7.84
CA ALA A 33 -16.29 -3.89 6.48
C ALA A 33 -15.46 -5.19 6.49
N GLU A 34 -15.74 -6.14 5.59
CA GLU A 34 -15.16 -7.49 5.60
C GLU A 34 -13.61 -7.50 5.63
N TYR A 35 -12.97 -6.63 4.85
CA TYR A 35 -11.51 -6.49 4.80
C TYR A 35 -10.87 -6.05 6.13
N GLU A 36 -11.63 -5.48 7.07
CA GLU A 36 -11.08 -5.10 8.38
C GLU A 36 -10.73 -6.32 9.24
N SER A 37 -11.24 -7.50 8.91
CA SER A 37 -10.79 -8.76 9.53
C SER A 37 -9.29 -9.03 9.31
N ASN A 38 -8.69 -8.51 8.23
CA ASN A 38 -7.26 -8.68 7.95
C ASN A 38 -6.34 -7.90 8.91
N TYR A 39 -6.89 -6.97 9.70
CA TYR A 39 -6.16 -6.39 10.83
C TYR A 39 -5.93 -7.44 11.93
N LEU A 40 -6.89 -8.35 12.17
CA LEU A 40 -6.77 -9.38 13.22
C LEU A 40 -5.66 -10.39 12.93
N SER A 41 -5.36 -10.65 11.65
CA SER A 41 -4.29 -11.53 11.19
C SER A 41 -2.95 -10.81 10.99
N GLY A 42 -2.90 -9.48 11.14
CA GLY A 42 -1.71 -8.67 10.84
C GLY A 42 -1.35 -8.61 9.36
N THR A 43 -2.29 -8.91 8.46
CA THR A 43 -2.10 -8.86 7.00
C THR A 43 -2.63 -7.59 6.36
N ALA A 44 -3.06 -6.62 7.17
CA ALA A 44 -3.46 -5.28 6.73
C ALA A 44 -2.90 -4.19 7.65
N ILE A 45 -2.74 -2.98 7.07
CA ILE A 45 -2.46 -1.74 7.79
C ILE A 45 -3.42 -0.63 7.33
N ALA A 46 -3.67 0.33 8.21
CA ALA A 46 -4.38 1.56 7.94
C ALA A 46 -3.43 2.73 8.15
N ILE A 47 -3.27 3.59 7.14
CA ILE A 47 -2.47 4.80 7.22
C ILE A 47 -3.42 6.00 7.31
N ARG A 48 -3.29 6.79 8.38
CA ARG A 48 -4.14 7.92 8.75
C ARG A 48 -5.64 7.59 8.73
N PRO A 49 -6.09 6.56 9.45
CA PRO A 49 -7.48 6.07 9.37
C PRO A 49 -8.53 7.10 9.79
N LEU A 50 -8.16 8.10 10.61
CA LEU A 50 -9.05 9.19 10.99
C LEU A 50 -9.24 10.21 9.84
N SER A 51 -8.24 10.37 8.98
CA SER A 51 -8.33 11.22 7.78
C SER A 51 -9.04 10.52 6.63
N TYR A 52 -8.94 9.19 6.55
CA TYR A 52 -9.55 8.38 5.49
C TYR A 52 -10.40 7.23 6.08
N PRO A 53 -11.56 7.55 6.68
CA PRO A 53 -12.43 6.56 7.28
C PRO A 53 -13.13 5.69 6.23
N VAL A 54 -13.77 4.60 6.68
CA VAL A 54 -14.57 3.71 5.84
C VAL A 54 -15.70 4.49 5.16
N GLY A 55 -15.90 4.23 3.86
CA GLY A 55 -16.90 4.88 3.02
C GLY A 55 -16.48 6.24 2.45
N ALA A 56 -15.38 6.84 2.95
CA ALA A 56 -14.87 8.09 2.40
C ALA A 56 -14.10 7.85 1.10
N THR A 57 -14.31 8.73 0.13
CA THR A 57 -13.64 8.73 -1.18
C THR A 57 -13.14 10.13 -1.51
N ASN A 58 -12.14 10.22 -2.40
CA ASN A 58 -11.52 11.50 -2.81
C ASN A 58 -10.81 12.21 -1.67
N GLY A 59 -10.29 11.47 -0.69
CA GLY A 59 -9.44 12.02 0.37
C GLY A 59 -8.01 12.26 -0.10
N LEU A 60 -7.50 11.43 -1.01
CA LEU A 60 -6.20 11.61 -1.65
C LEU A 60 -6.27 12.54 -2.86
N TYR A 61 -5.32 13.46 -2.96
CA TYR A 61 -5.16 14.35 -4.12
C TYR A 61 -4.72 13.57 -5.38
N PRO A 62 -4.98 14.09 -6.59
CA PRO A 62 -4.63 13.39 -7.84
C PRO A 62 -3.16 12.99 -7.97
N ASN A 63 -2.24 13.79 -7.44
CA ASN A 63 -0.80 13.51 -7.39
C ASN A 63 -0.48 12.38 -6.40
N GLU A 64 -1.14 12.32 -5.25
CA GLU A 64 -0.96 11.25 -4.25
C GLU A 64 -1.49 9.91 -4.79
N LEU A 65 -2.58 9.94 -5.57
CA LEU A 65 -3.08 8.76 -6.27
C LEU A 65 -2.08 8.21 -7.29
N VAL A 66 -1.19 9.04 -7.88
CA VAL A 66 -0.10 8.56 -8.74
C VAL A 66 0.88 7.72 -7.92
N VAL A 67 1.24 8.17 -6.72
CA VAL A 67 2.13 7.45 -5.80
C VAL A 67 1.50 6.13 -5.39
N VAL A 68 0.24 6.12 -4.94
CA VAL A 68 -0.47 4.88 -4.57
C VAL A 68 -0.47 3.88 -5.72
N ARG A 69 -0.80 4.31 -6.95
CA ARG A 69 -0.80 3.43 -8.12
C ARG A 69 0.59 2.90 -8.48
N ASP A 70 1.63 3.71 -8.30
CA ASP A 70 3.01 3.26 -8.49
C ASP A 70 3.41 2.21 -7.44
N ILE A 71 3.04 2.39 -6.16
CA ILE A 71 3.25 1.40 -5.09
C ILE A 71 2.59 0.07 -5.47
N LEU A 72 1.32 0.08 -5.87
CA LEU A 72 0.59 -1.16 -6.23
C LEU A 72 1.25 -1.89 -7.41
N ALA A 73 1.71 -1.14 -8.42
CA ALA A 73 2.42 -1.70 -9.57
C ALA A 73 3.83 -2.20 -9.21
N GLU A 74 4.53 -1.51 -8.29
CA GLU A 74 5.83 -1.92 -7.77
C GLU A 74 5.79 -3.23 -6.99
N LEU A 75 4.72 -3.41 -6.22
CA LEU A 75 4.45 -4.60 -5.42
C LEU A 75 3.74 -5.68 -6.22
N ASP A 76 3.67 -5.53 -7.55
CA ASP A 76 3.14 -6.53 -8.47
C ASP A 76 1.78 -7.09 -7.99
N GLY A 77 0.87 -6.21 -7.56
CA GLY A 77 -0.48 -6.60 -7.09
C GLY A 77 -0.53 -7.52 -5.86
N VAL A 78 0.58 -7.70 -5.14
CA VAL A 78 0.59 -8.42 -3.85
C VAL A 78 -0.18 -7.65 -2.78
N VAL A 79 -0.23 -6.33 -2.92
CA VAL A 79 -1.00 -5.43 -2.04
C VAL A 79 -2.27 -4.99 -2.75
N VAL A 80 -3.38 -5.02 -2.01
CA VAL A 80 -4.67 -4.42 -2.38
C VAL A 80 -4.82 -3.10 -1.61
N TRP A 81 -5.36 -2.08 -2.27
CA TRP A 81 -5.66 -0.78 -1.68
C TRP A 81 -7.16 -0.62 -1.47
N GLY A 82 -7.55 -0.16 -0.29
CA GLY A 82 -8.93 -0.02 0.13
C GLY A 82 -9.73 1.01 -0.65
N GLY A 83 -9.09 1.93 -1.38
CA GLY A 83 -9.80 2.83 -2.31
C GLY A 83 -10.44 2.11 -3.50
N HIS A 84 -10.04 0.86 -3.79
CA HIS A 84 -10.70 0.00 -4.78
C HIS A 84 -11.72 -0.98 -4.17
N LEU A 85 -11.88 -0.99 -2.85
CA LEU A 85 -12.80 -1.88 -2.14
C LEU A 85 -14.19 -1.23 -1.97
N ALA A 86 -15.17 -2.04 -1.59
CA ALA A 86 -16.52 -1.59 -1.28
C ALA A 86 -16.91 -2.06 0.14
N PRO A 87 -17.21 -1.16 1.09
CA PRO A 87 -17.04 0.31 1.00
C PRO A 87 -15.56 0.72 0.88
N ALA A 88 -15.31 1.80 0.15
CA ALA A 88 -13.94 2.31 -0.04
C ALA A 88 -13.33 2.77 1.28
N LYS A 89 -12.03 2.57 1.45
CA LYS A 89 -11.25 3.07 2.58
C LYS A 89 -9.82 3.38 2.14
N GLU A 90 -9.55 4.62 1.78
CA GLU A 90 -8.26 5.03 1.20
C GLU A 90 -7.08 4.87 2.17
N SER A 91 -7.33 4.78 3.48
CA SER A 91 -6.30 4.43 4.48
C SER A 91 -5.83 2.98 4.41
N HIS A 92 -6.62 2.05 3.84
CA HIS A 92 -6.41 0.63 4.00
C HIS A 92 -5.49 0.01 2.93
N PHE A 93 -4.54 -0.82 3.38
CA PHE A 93 -3.69 -1.63 2.54
C PHE A 93 -3.58 -3.03 3.12
N GLU A 94 -3.77 -4.05 2.29
CA GLU A 94 -3.71 -5.46 2.72
C GLU A 94 -2.92 -6.34 1.76
N ILE A 95 -2.42 -7.47 2.26
CA ILE A 95 -1.88 -8.54 1.42
C ILE A 95 -3.05 -9.27 0.74
N GLY A 96 -3.21 -9.08 -0.57
CA GLY A 96 -4.30 -9.64 -1.36
C GLY A 96 -4.05 -11.05 -1.91
N VAL A 97 -2.96 -11.71 -1.50
CA VAL A 97 -2.59 -13.06 -1.98
C VAL A 97 -2.53 -14.04 -0.82
N LYS A 98 -2.78 -15.32 -1.12
CA LYS A 98 -2.73 -16.40 -0.13
C LYS A 98 -1.33 -16.51 0.51
N PRO A 99 -1.24 -16.98 1.78
CA PRO A 99 0.04 -17.32 2.39
C PRO A 99 0.89 -18.24 1.49
N GLY A 100 2.18 -17.95 1.39
CA GLY A 100 3.12 -18.72 0.55
C GLY A 100 3.06 -18.42 -0.95
N HIS A 101 2.22 -17.49 -1.42
CA HIS A 101 2.13 -17.16 -2.83
C HIS A 101 3.50 -16.72 -3.41
N PRO A 102 3.95 -17.25 -4.57
CA PRO A 102 5.27 -16.94 -5.12
C PRO A 102 5.54 -15.45 -5.36
N ARG A 103 4.52 -14.68 -5.77
CA ARG A 103 4.63 -13.21 -5.95
C ARG A 103 4.99 -12.50 -4.65
N LEU A 104 4.38 -12.88 -3.53
CA LEU A 104 4.70 -12.30 -2.21
C LEU A 104 6.16 -12.57 -1.84
N LYS A 105 6.65 -13.80 -2.06
CA LYS A 105 8.06 -14.15 -1.83
C LYS A 105 9.01 -13.40 -2.77
N GLY A 106 8.62 -13.19 -4.02
CA GLY A 106 9.37 -12.40 -5.00
C GLY A 106 9.51 -10.94 -4.57
N VAL A 107 8.39 -10.30 -4.25
CA VAL A 107 8.35 -8.91 -3.77
C VAL A 107 9.11 -8.74 -2.46
N ALA A 108 8.96 -9.66 -1.51
CA ALA A 108 9.70 -9.61 -0.25
C ALA A 108 11.22 -9.67 -0.45
N ARG A 109 11.70 -10.54 -1.37
CA ARG A 109 13.13 -10.60 -1.73
C ARG A 109 13.62 -9.34 -2.43
N LYS A 110 12.81 -8.79 -3.33
CA LYS A 110 13.11 -7.52 -4.02
C LYS A 110 13.32 -6.38 -3.00
N ILE A 111 12.39 -6.24 -2.06
CA ILE A 111 12.48 -5.23 -1.00
C ILE A 111 13.70 -5.47 -0.10
N ALA A 112 13.97 -6.73 0.28
CA ALA A 112 15.14 -7.05 1.10
C ALA A 112 16.46 -6.67 0.39
N GLY A 113 16.57 -6.93 -0.92
CA GLY A 113 17.75 -6.56 -1.71
C GLY A 113 18.04 -5.05 -1.72
N TRP A 114 16.99 -4.21 -1.72
CA TRP A 114 17.15 -2.75 -1.61
C TRP A 114 17.64 -2.29 -0.23
N VAL A 115 17.27 -3.01 0.83
CA VAL A 115 17.74 -2.70 2.19
C VAL A 115 19.20 -3.12 2.39
N GLU A 116 19.60 -4.25 1.82
CA GLU A 116 20.95 -4.80 1.96
C GLU A 116 22.00 -4.10 1.08
N ALA A 117 21.59 -3.57 -0.08
CA ALA A 117 22.42 -2.76 -0.96
C ALA A 117 21.63 -1.50 -1.37
N PRO A 118 21.67 -0.43 -0.56
CA PRO A 118 20.97 0.81 -0.87
C PRO A 118 21.64 1.49 -2.07
N GLY A 119 21.18 1.17 -3.28
CA GLY A 119 21.40 1.99 -4.47
C GLY A 119 20.33 3.08 -4.57
N ASP A 120 20.15 3.65 -5.78
CA ASP A 120 19.06 4.61 -6.07
C ASP A 120 17.66 3.95 -6.14
N GLU A 121 17.49 2.73 -5.62
CA GLU A 121 16.24 1.99 -5.64
C GLU A 121 15.73 1.76 -4.22
N GLY A 122 14.56 2.31 -3.89
CA GLY A 122 13.96 2.18 -2.56
C GLY A 122 12.92 3.26 -2.25
N ALA A 123 12.34 3.21 -1.05
CA ALA A 123 11.50 4.29 -0.55
C ALA A 123 12.33 5.58 -0.37
N GLY A 124 11.79 6.73 -0.77
CA GLY A 124 12.47 8.03 -0.73
C GLY A 124 13.46 8.30 -1.88
N ALA A 125 13.99 7.27 -2.56
CA ALA A 125 14.82 7.40 -3.76
C ALA A 125 14.01 7.28 -5.07
N THR A 126 12.73 6.94 -4.97
CA THR A 126 11.85 6.69 -6.11
C THR A 126 11.04 7.92 -6.49
N ASP A 127 11.06 8.30 -7.78
CA ASP A 127 10.12 9.27 -8.34
C ASP A 127 8.92 8.55 -9.01
N ALA A 128 7.75 8.59 -8.36
CA ALA A 128 6.51 8.04 -8.91
C ALA A 128 6.04 8.75 -10.21
N PHE A 129 6.53 9.97 -10.47
CA PHE A 129 6.19 10.77 -11.64
C PHE A 129 7.07 10.46 -12.85
N ASP A 130 8.14 9.67 -12.69
CA ASP A 130 8.97 9.20 -13.79
C ASP A 130 8.08 8.57 -14.90
N PRO A 131 8.27 8.96 -16.19
CA PRO A 131 7.42 8.49 -17.27
C PRO A 131 7.35 6.95 -17.41
N LYS A 132 8.44 6.23 -17.13
CA LYS A 132 8.46 4.76 -17.19
C LYS A 132 7.62 4.17 -16.05
N ARG A 133 7.73 4.72 -14.85
CA ARG A 133 6.91 4.29 -13.70
C ARG A 133 5.43 4.56 -13.92
N ARG A 134 5.07 5.76 -14.39
CA ARG A 134 3.68 6.08 -14.75
C ARG A 134 3.14 5.15 -15.84
N SER A 135 3.97 4.81 -16.83
CA SER A 135 3.60 3.85 -17.88
C SER A 135 3.34 2.45 -17.31
N ARG A 136 4.24 1.98 -16.45
CA ARG A 136 4.10 0.69 -15.76
C ARG A 136 2.85 0.64 -14.88
N ALA A 137 2.56 1.69 -14.12
CA ALA A 137 1.36 1.78 -13.28
C ALA A 137 0.08 1.74 -14.12
N ARG A 138 0.04 2.46 -15.26
CA ARG A 138 -1.09 2.38 -16.21
C ARG A 138 -1.26 0.98 -16.80
N SER A 139 -0.16 0.35 -17.22
CA SER A 139 -0.19 -1.02 -17.77
C SER A 139 -0.62 -2.03 -16.73
N PHE A 140 -0.21 -1.86 -15.47
CA PHE A 140 -0.67 -2.69 -14.36
C PHE A 140 -2.18 -2.53 -14.14
N ALA A 141 -2.67 -1.29 -14.01
CA ALA A 141 -4.09 -1.01 -13.81
C ALA A 141 -4.97 -1.62 -14.92
N ARG A 142 -4.53 -1.56 -16.18
CA ARG A 142 -5.23 -2.17 -17.32
C ARG A 142 -5.30 -3.70 -17.28
N ARG A 143 -4.35 -4.37 -16.61
CA ARG A 143 -4.33 -5.83 -16.45
C ARG A 143 -5.08 -6.31 -15.21
N ALA A 144 -5.31 -5.39 -14.26
CA ALA A 144 -5.94 -5.68 -12.98
C ALA A 144 -7.43 -5.30 -12.95
N ALA A 145 -7.91 -4.55 -13.97
CA ALA A 145 -9.31 -4.31 -14.26
C ALA A 145 -9.93 -5.49 -15.02
#